data_AF-A0A7V6DZ76-F1
#
_entry.id   AF-A0A7V6DZ76-F1
#
_cell.length_a   1.000
_cell.length_b   1.000
_cell.length_c   1.000
_cell.angle_alpha   90.00
_cell.angle_beta   90.00
_cell.angle_gamma   90.00
#
_symmetry.space_group_name_H-M   'P 1'
#
loop_
_entity.id
_entity.type
_entity.pdbx_description
1 polymer ?
#
loop_
_entity_poly.entity_id
_entity_poly.type
_entity_poly.pdbx_seq_one_letter_code
_entity_poly.pdbx_strand_id
1 'polypeptide(L)'
;MGGHFSFADFSFFQWAIAFLCAFLIGLSKTGMSGAGIMVIPLMAMLFGGRMSTGVLLPMLIMADVFAVTYYRRHGQWKYIFRLLPWALAGILVGLTTGKNLDDILFKKIIAGTVIVSLGINIIQQSLLKYSQVVHRWWFTAFFGLLGGFSTMVGNSAGPVMNVYLISMDLPKTVFVGTAAWFFALVNVIKLPLQWWGWNNITRESLWFNAMMIPAIAAGCLTGIIFLKRIPETLFRYVIFMITAGGALYLLFS
;
A
#
# COMPACT_ATOMS: atom_id res chain seq x y z
N MET A 1 -4.85 15.27 22.35
CA MET A 1 -3.71 16.19 22.24
C MET A 1 -2.87 15.74 21.05
N GLY A 2 -2.98 16.46 19.92
CA GLY A 2 -2.24 16.13 18.71
C GLY A 2 -0.79 16.56 18.88
N GLY A 3 0.14 15.59 18.93
CA GLY A 3 1.56 15.89 18.88
C GLY A 3 1.83 16.68 17.60
N HIS A 4 2.36 17.89 17.74
CA HIS A 4 2.81 18.68 16.60
C HIS A 4 3.91 17.90 15.90
N PHE A 5 3.60 17.40 14.70
CA PHE A 5 4.56 16.75 13.83
C PHE A 5 5.49 17.82 13.25
N SER A 6 6.76 17.83 13.67
CA SER A 6 7.81 18.70 13.16
C SER A 6 8.94 17.83 12.58
N PHE A 7 9.04 17.77 11.25
CA PHE A 7 10.16 17.11 10.56
C PHE A 7 11.48 17.89 10.72
N ALA A 8 11.47 19.06 11.36
CA ALA A 8 12.69 19.77 11.72
C ALA A 8 13.53 18.99 12.76
N ASP A 9 12.91 18.10 13.52
CA ASP A 9 13.56 17.29 14.56
C ASP A 9 14.01 15.92 14.06
N PHE A 10 13.82 15.61 12.77
CA PHE A 10 14.23 14.33 12.21
C PHE A 10 15.75 14.24 12.17
N SER A 11 16.28 13.20 12.82
CA SER A 11 17.68 12.81 12.67
C SER A 11 17.99 12.44 11.22
N PHE A 12 19.27 12.53 10.84
CA PHE A 12 19.74 12.08 9.53
C PHE A 12 19.29 10.65 9.18
N PHE A 13 19.29 9.75 10.18
CA PHE A 13 18.85 8.37 10.02
C PHE A 13 17.35 8.25 9.68
N GLN A 14 16.49 9.06 10.34
CA GLN A 14 15.05 9.06 10.05
C GLN A 14 14.75 9.62 8.65
N TRP A 15 15.49 10.64 8.21
CA TRP A 15 15.42 11.12 6.84
C TRP A 15 15.85 10.05 5.84
N ALA A 16 16.95 9.34 6.09
CA ALA A 16 17.40 8.25 5.22
C ALA A 16 16.34 7.15 5.09
N ILE A 17 15.69 6.75 6.19
CA ILE A 17 14.57 5.79 6.17
C ILE A 17 13.39 6.34 5.36
N ALA A 18 13.03 7.60 5.55
CA ALA A 18 11.93 8.23 4.81
C ALA A 18 12.17 8.27 3.30
N PHE A 19 13.36 8.69 2.87
CA PHE A 19 13.74 8.69 1.46
C PHE A 19 13.81 7.28 0.88
N LEU A 20 14.29 6.31 1.65
CA LEU A 20 14.25 4.89 1.25
C LEU A 20 12.79 4.42 1.09
N CYS A 21 11.91 4.74 2.04
CA CYS A 21 10.49 4.43 1.95
C CYS A 21 9.84 5.05 0.72
N ALA A 22 10.11 6.32 0.45
CA ALA A 22 9.65 7.03 -0.75
C ALA A 22 10.09 6.34 -2.05
N PHE A 23 11.37 5.97 -2.14
CA PHE A 23 11.91 5.23 -3.27
C PHE A 23 11.23 3.86 -3.44
N LEU A 24 11.04 3.13 -2.35
CA LEU A 24 10.40 1.80 -2.37
C LEU A 24 8.92 1.86 -2.74
N ILE A 25 8.19 2.91 -2.33
CA ILE A 25 6.82 3.16 -2.79
C ILE A 25 6.82 3.29 -4.32
N GLY A 26 7.69 4.14 -4.87
CA GLY A 26 7.78 4.34 -6.31
C GLY A 26 8.12 3.05 -7.05
N LEU A 27 9.14 2.33 -6.57
CA LEU A 27 9.57 1.03 -7.10
C LEU A 27 8.43 -0.02 -7.05
N SER A 28 7.65 -0.01 -5.97
CA SER A 28 6.56 -0.96 -5.76
C SER A 28 5.38 -0.73 -6.71
N LYS A 29 5.16 0.51 -7.16
CA LYS A 29 4.03 0.88 -8.02
C LYS A 29 4.27 0.61 -9.50
N THR A 30 5.53 0.60 -9.94
CA THR A 30 5.87 0.45 -11.37
C THR A 30 6.64 -0.82 -11.69
N GLY A 31 7.30 -1.46 -10.72
CA GLY A 31 8.21 -2.58 -10.94
C GLY A 31 7.90 -3.84 -10.13
N MET A 32 7.94 -3.71 -8.80
CA MET A 32 8.04 -4.86 -7.88
C MET A 32 6.92 -4.84 -6.85
N SER A 33 5.83 -5.57 -7.11
CA SER A 33 4.55 -5.48 -6.36
C SER A 33 4.56 -5.98 -4.90
N GLY A 34 5.73 -6.13 -4.26
CA GLY A 34 5.90 -6.50 -2.84
C GLY A 34 6.78 -5.56 -2.01
N ALA A 35 7.58 -4.68 -2.64
CA ALA A 35 8.49 -3.79 -1.92
C ALA A 35 7.75 -2.77 -1.03
N GLY A 36 6.52 -2.41 -1.37
CA GLY A 36 5.72 -1.46 -0.61
C GLY A 36 5.23 -1.98 0.75
N ILE A 37 5.24 -3.29 1.00
CA ILE A 37 4.75 -3.84 2.27
C ILE A 37 5.68 -3.43 3.43
N MET A 38 6.99 -3.42 3.20
CA MET A 38 7.97 -3.08 4.24
C MET A 38 7.97 -1.60 4.63
N VAL A 39 7.47 -0.75 3.74
CA VAL A 39 7.36 0.69 3.99
C VAL A 39 6.38 0.98 5.14
N ILE A 40 5.34 0.15 5.28
CA ILE A 40 4.26 0.35 6.24
C ILE A 40 4.79 0.33 7.69
N PRO A 41 5.47 -0.74 8.17
CA PRO A 41 5.98 -0.73 9.53
C PRO A 41 7.06 0.32 9.76
N LEU A 42 7.92 0.59 8.78
CA LEU A 42 8.96 1.63 8.90
C LEU A 42 8.35 3.02 9.12
N MET A 43 7.30 3.36 8.36
CA MET A 43 6.61 4.63 8.53
C MET A 43 5.80 4.68 9.83
N ALA A 44 5.19 3.57 10.26
CA ALA A 44 4.52 3.51 11.55
C ALA A 44 5.48 3.69 12.74
N MET A 45 6.74 3.25 12.61
CA MET A 45 7.79 3.53 13.59
C MET A 45 8.18 5.02 13.62
N LEU A 46 8.22 5.69 12.47
CA LEU A 46 8.61 7.10 12.37
C LEU A 46 7.50 8.06 12.84
N PHE A 47 6.24 7.78 12.51
CA PHE A 47 5.13 8.73 12.67
C PHE A 47 4.06 8.26 13.66
N GLY A 48 4.11 7.01 14.13
CA GLY A 48 3.01 6.39 14.86
C GLY A 48 1.99 5.70 13.95
N GLY A 49 1.02 5.01 14.54
CA GLY A 49 0.07 4.16 13.82
C GLY A 49 -0.80 4.98 12.87
N ARG A 50 -1.68 5.82 13.41
CA ARG A 50 -2.66 6.54 12.58
C ARG A 50 -2.01 7.59 11.67
N MET A 51 -1.04 8.35 12.18
CA MET A 51 -0.36 9.41 11.42
C MET A 51 0.44 8.86 10.24
N SER A 52 1.13 7.72 10.39
CA SER A 52 1.88 7.13 9.28
C SER A 52 1.00 6.82 8.07
N THR A 53 -0.25 6.39 8.28
CA THR A 53 -1.17 6.08 7.18
C THR A 53 -1.54 7.33 6.38
N GLY A 54 -1.68 8.47 7.05
CA GLY A 54 -1.97 9.77 6.46
C GLY A 54 -0.78 10.39 5.75
N VAL A 55 0.44 10.24 6.30
CA VAL A 55 1.68 10.65 5.62
C VAL A 55 1.88 9.83 4.35
N LEU A 56 1.66 8.52 4.42
CA LEU A 56 1.83 7.61 3.28
C LEU A 56 0.86 7.87 2.13
N LEU A 57 -0.37 8.31 2.42
CA LEU A 57 -1.41 8.40 1.41
C LEU A 57 -1.06 9.36 0.25
N PRO A 58 -0.61 10.61 0.49
CA PRO A 58 -0.16 11.48 -0.60
C PRO A 58 1.06 10.92 -1.36
N MET A 59 2.02 10.28 -0.68
CA MET A 59 3.15 9.62 -1.35
C MET A 59 2.69 8.51 -2.30
N LEU A 60 1.71 7.71 -1.85
CA LEU A 60 1.10 6.66 -2.67
C LEU A 60 0.36 7.25 -3.88
N ILE A 61 -0.39 8.34 -3.69
CA ILE A 61 -1.08 9.03 -4.79
C ILE A 61 -0.07 9.57 -5.81
N MET A 62 1.04 10.18 -5.36
CA MET A 62 2.10 10.65 -6.24
C MET A 62 2.67 9.50 -7.08
N ALA A 63 2.98 8.36 -6.46
CA ALA A 63 3.46 7.17 -7.17
C ALA A 63 2.39 6.56 -8.10
N ASP A 64 1.11 6.61 -7.72
CA ASP A 64 -0.02 6.19 -8.55
C ASP A 64 -0.14 7.06 -9.81
N VAL A 65 0.11 8.37 -9.72
CA VAL A 65 0.14 9.26 -10.90
C VAL A 65 1.20 8.80 -11.91
N PHE A 66 2.41 8.47 -11.46
CA PHE A 66 3.44 7.91 -12.33
C PHE A 66 3.02 6.57 -12.96
N ALA A 67 2.51 5.64 -12.15
CA ALA A 67 2.08 4.32 -12.62
C ALA A 67 0.93 4.42 -13.62
N VAL A 68 -0.10 5.22 -13.33
CA VAL A 68 -1.23 5.45 -14.25
C VAL A 68 -0.75 6.14 -15.51
N THR A 69 0.09 7.16 -15.44
CA THR A 69 0.59 7.87 -16.63
C THR A 69 1.29 6.90 -17.59
N TYR A 70 2.07 5.97 -17.06
CA TYR A 70 2.80 4.99 -17.86
C TYR A 70 1.90 3.84 -18.37
N TYR A 71 1.01 3.30 -17.54
CA TYR A 71 0.22 2.10 -17.86
C TYR A 71 -1.24 2.37 -18.25
N ARG A 72 -1.69 3.63 -18.35
CA ARG A 72 -3.11 4.04 -18.52
C ARG A 72 -3.86 3.32 -19.62
N ARG A 73 -3.20 2.98 -20.73
CA ARG A 73 -3.81 2.37 -21.93
C ARG A 73 -4.19 0.89 -21.74
N HIS A 74 -3.72 0.24 -20.68
CA HIS A 74 -3.91 -1.19 -20.47
C HIS A 74 -4.87 -1.55 -19.32
N GLY A 75 -5.48 -0.55 -18.67
CA GLY A 75 -6.41 -0.78 -17.56
C GLY A 75 -7.73 -1.42 -18.01
N GLN A 76 -8.18 -2.46 -17.31
CA GLN A 76 -9.47 -3.12 -17.55
C GLN A 76 -10.51 -2.69 -16.52
N TRP A 77 -11.31 -1.69 -16.89
CA TRP A 77 -12.34 -1.07 -16.05
C TRP A 77 -13.40 -2.05 -15.53
N LYS A 78 -13.71 -3.11 -16.27
CA LYS A 78 -14.68 -4.15 -15.86
C LYS A 78 -14.32 -4.77 -14.51
N TYR A 79 -13.05 -5.07 -14.26
CA TYR A 79 -12.61 -5.66 -12.98
C TYR A 79 -12.58 -4.62 -11.87
N ILE A 80 -12.20 -3.37 -12.20
CA ILE A 80 -12.20 -2.25 -11.27
C ILE A 80 -13.61 -2.01 -10.73
N PHE A 81 -14.61 -1.82 -11.60
CA PHE A 81 -15.98 -1.53 -11.17
C PHE A 81 -16.68 -2.69 -10.47
N ARG A 82 -16.27 -3.94 -10.73
CA ARG A 82 -16.77 -5.10 -9.97
C ARG A 82 -16.23 -5.14 -8.55
N LEU A 83 -14.99 -4.72 -8.37
CA LEU A 83 -14.30 -4.80 -7.09
C LEU A 83 -14.52 -3.55 -6.22
N LEU A 84 -14.60 -2.38 -6.85
CA LEU A 84 -14.64 -1.08 -6.19
C LEU A 84 -15.77 -0.97 -5.15
N PRO A 85 -17.01 -1.42 -5.37
CA PRO A 85 -18.07 -1.34 -4.34
C PRO A 85 -17.71 -2.06 -3.04
N TRP A 86 -17.09 -3.24 -3.16
CA TRP A 86 -16.64 -4.02 -2.01
C TRP A 86 -15.40 -3.43 -1.35
N ALA A 87 -14.48 -2.87 -2.14
CA ALA A 87 -13.35 -2.10 -1.62
C ALA A 87 -13.82 -0.87 -0.85
N LEU A 88 -14.84 -0.15 -1.34
CA LEU A 88 -15.44 0.98 -0.64
C LEU A 88 -16.08 0.55 0.66
N ALA A 89 -16.83 -0.56 0.67
CA ALA A 89 -17.36 -1.12 1.91
C ALA A 89 -16.24 -1.44 2.91
N GLY A 90 -15.15 -2.07 2.47
CA GLY A 90 -13.97 -2.33 3.30
C GLY A 90 -13.31 -1.05 3.83
N ILE A 91 -13.22 0.00 3.00
CA ILE A 91 -12.69 1.31 3.40
C ILE A 91 -13.58 1.96 4.47
N LEU A 92 -14.90 1.88 4.32
CA LEU A 92 -15.85 2.41 5.31
C LEU A 92 -15.77 1.66 6.64
N VAL A 93 -15.63 0.33 6.60
CA VAL A 93 -15.35 -0.48 7.79
C VAL A 93 -14.02 -0.07 8.42
N GLY A 94 -12.96 0.12 7.61
CA GLY A 94 -11.67 0.58 8.11
C GLY A 94 -11.76 1.97 8.76
N LEU A 95 -12.46 2.91 8.11
CA LEU A 95 -12.66 4.28 8.57
C LEU A 95 -13.35 4.34 9.93
N THR A 96 -14.46 3.61 10.08
CA THR A 96 -15.23 3.55 11.33
C THR A 96 -14.44 2.84 12.43
N THR A 97 -13.81 1.72 12.11
CA THR A 97 -12.93 0.98 13.03
C THR A 97 -11.80 1.85 13.55
N GLY A 98 -11.11 2.59 12.67
CA GLY A 98 -9.92 3.36 13.01
C GLY A 98 -10.16 4.69 13.73
N LYS A 99 -11.39 5.22 13.75
CA LYS A 99 -11.68 6.56 14.26
C LYS A 99 -11.40 6.71 15.76
N ASN A 100 -11.75 5.69 16.55
CA ASN A 100 -11.74 5.73 18.01
C ASN A 100 -10.65 4.88 18.67
N LEU A 101 -9.67 4.40 17.89
CA LEU A 101 -8.58 3.58 18.43
C LEU A 101 -7.47 4.47 19.00
N ASP A 102 -6.90 4.06 20.13
CA ASP A 102 -5.61 4.58 20.57
C ASP A 102 -4.49 4.16 19.60
N ASP A 103 -3.32 4.80 19.71
CA ASP A 103 -2.23 4.56 18.77
C ASP A 103 -1.67 3.13 18.86
N ILE A 104 -1.67 2.55 20.07
CA ILE A 104 -1.18 1.18 20.32
C ILE A 104 -2.05 0.16 19.60
N LEU A 105 -3.38 0.23 19.78
CA LEU A 105 -4.30 -0.67 19.10
C LEU A 105 -4.27 -0.44 17.58
N PHE A 106 -4.12 0.81 17.14
CA PHE A 106 -3.98 1.11 15.72
C PHE A 106 -2.73 0.45 15.11
N LYS A 107 -1.58 0.54 15.78
CA LYS A 107 -0.33 -0.15 15.39
C LYS A 107 -0.49 -1.66 15.33
N LYS A 108 -1.19 -2.25 16.31
CA LYS A 108 -1.51 -3.69 16.30
C LYS A 108 -2.38 -4.10 15.13
N ILE A 109 -3.36 -3.28 14.73
CA ILE A 109 -4.18 -3.57 13.55
C ILE A 109 -3.34 -3.45 12.27
N ILE A 110 -2.49 -2.42 12.14
CA ILE A 110 -1.53 -2.33 11.02
C ILE A 110 -0.65 -3.58 10.96
N ALA A 111 -0.08 -4.00 12.10
CA ALA A 111 0.73 -5.21 12.18
C ALA A 111 -0.05 -6.43 11.70
N GLY A 112 -1.30 -6.58 12.14
CA GLY A 112 -2.22 -7.63 11.68
C GLY A 112 -2.44 -7.60 10.17
N THR A 113 -2.75 -6.44 9.58
CA THR A 113 -2.95 -6.34 8.12
C THR A 113 -1.67 -6.63 7.35
N VAL A 114 -0.50 -6.22 7.86
CA VAL A 114 0.81 -6.54 7.27
C VAL A 114 1.10 -8.04 7.35
N ILE A 115 0.88 -8.70 8.49
CA ILE A 115 1.07 -10.15 8.66
C ILE A 115 0.16 -10.93 7.72
N VAL A 116 -1.13 -10.57 7.66
CA VAL A 116 -2.08 -11.17 6.70
C VAL A 116 -1.57 -10.97 5.27
N SER A 117 -1.09 -9.77 4.94
CA SER A 117 -0.56 -9.46 3.61
C SER A 117 0.70 -10.26 3.26
N LEU A 118 1.58 -10.49 4.23
CA LEU A 118 2.76 -11.37 4.09
C LEU A 118 2.35 -12.83 3.90
N GLY A 119 1.40 -13.33 4.68
CA GLY A 119 0.86 -14.68 4.52
C GLY A 119 0.23 -14.89 3.15
N ILE A 120 -0.57 -13.93 2.69
CA ILE A 120 -1.14 -13.92 1.34
C ILE A 120 -0.04 -13.91 0.28
N ASN A 121 1.03 -13.13 0.47
CA ASN A 121 2.16 -13.08 -0.47
C ASN A 121 2.92 -14.42 -0.58
N ILE A 122 3.04 -15.18 0.52
CA ILE A 122 3.60 -16.55 0.49
C ILE A 122 2.65 -17.49 -0.24
N ILE A 123 1.38 -17.52 0.16
CA ILE A 123 0.38 -18.45 -0.36
C ILE A 123 0.13 -18.23 -1.86
N GLN A 124 0.18 -16.97 -2.31
CA GLN A 124 0.07 -16.60 -3.72
C GLN A 124 1.11 -17.32 -4.60
N GLN A 125 2.30 -17.60 -4.07
CA GLN A 125 3.36 -18.30 -4.82
C GLN A 125 2.99 -19.76 -5.07
N SER A 126 2.12 -20.35 -4.24
CA SER A 126 1.69 -21.75 -4.33
C SER A 126 0.32 -21.92 -5.00
N LEU A 127 -0.55 -20.90 -4.98
CA LEU A 127 -1.95 -20.98 -5.45
C LEU A 127 -2.16 -20.72 -6.96
N LEU A 128 -1.10 -20.58 -7.76
CA LEU A 128 -1.16 -20.30 -9.21
C LEU A 128 -1.80 -21.39 -10.11
N LYS A 129 -2.64 -22.30 -9.57
CA LYS A 129 -3.12 -23.50 -10.30
C LYS A 129 -4.64 -23.70 -10.42
N TYR A 130 -5.51 -22.79 -9.96
CA TYR A 130 -6.96 -23.05 -9.99
C TYR A 130 -7.79 -21.91 -10.62
N SER A 131 -8.27 -22.13 -11.86
CA SER A 131 -9.03 -21.13 -12.64
C SER A 131 -10.56 -21.16 -12.45
N GLN A 132 -11.12 -22.11 -11.67
CA GLN A 132 -12.58 -22.34 -11.65
C GLN A 132 -13.37 -21.57 -10.55
N VAL A 133 -12.70 -21.01 -9.53
CA VAL A 133 -13.38 -20.32 -8.41
C VAL A 133 -13.53 -18.80 -8.65
N VAL A 134 -12.78 -18.27 -9.62
CA VAL A 134 -12.45 -16.85 -9.80
C VAL A 134 -13.64 -15.98 -10.22
N HIS A 135 -14.63 -16.54 -10.91
CA HIS A 135 -15.72 -15.76 -11.50
C HIS A 135 -16.95 -15.57 -10.60
N ARG A 136 -16.91 -16.06 -9.36
CA ARG A 136 -18.04 -15.91 -8.43
C ARG A 136 -18.02 -14.54 -7.74
N TRP A 137 -19.20 -13.98 -7.53
CA TRP A 137 -19.37 -12.65 -6.93
C TRP A 137 -18.77 -12.57 -5.52
N TRP A 138 -18.89 -13.64 -4.72
CA TRP A 138 -18.39 -13.69 -3.35
C TRP A 138 -16.86 -13.63 -3.28
N PHE A 139 -16.16 -14.15 -4.28
CA PHE A 139 -14.69 -14.05 -4.37
C PHE A 139 -14.27 -12.59 -4.54
N THR A 140 -14.94 -11.87 -5.45
CA THR A 140 -14.74 -10.43 -5.63
C THR A 140 -15.12 -9.65 -4.37
N ALA A 141 -16.22 -10.03 -3.70
CA ALA A 141 -16.65 -9.39 -2.46
C ALA A 141 -15.62 -9.55 -1.33
N PHE A 142 -15.12 -10.77 -1.13
CA PHE A 142 -14.13 -11.09 -0.10
C PHE A 142 -12.83 -10.31 -0.30
N PHE A 143 -12.22 -10.40 -1.48
CA PHE A 143 -10.98 -9.69 -1.78
C PHE A 143 -11.17 -8.17 -1.83
N GLY A 144 -12.33 -7.70 -2.27
CA GLY A 144 -12.68 -6.28 -2.24
C GLY A 144 -12.77 -5.75 -0.81
N LEU A 145 -13.56 -6.39 0.06
CA LEU A 145 -13.68 -6.01 1.47
C LEU A 145 -12.32 -6.05 2.19
N LEU A 146 -11.59 -7.15 2.04
CA LEU A 146 -10.30 -7.34 2.71
C LEU A 146 -9.25 -6.36 2.18
N GLY A 147 -9.24 -6.10 0.86
CA GLY A 147 -8.39 -5.10 0.22
C GLY A 147 -8.73 -3.69 0.69
N GLY A 148 -10.02 -3.33 0.70
CA GLY A 148 -10.51 -2.04 1.17
C GLY A 148 -10.17 -1.73 2.63
N PHE A 149 -10.37 -2.72 3.51
CA PHE A 149 -10.00 -2.60 4.92
C PHE A 149 -8.48 -2.44 5.09
N SER A 150 -7.72 -3.33 4.46
CA SER A 150 -6.25 -3.35 4.56
C SER A 150 -5.60 -2.06 4.02
N THR A 151 -6.15 -1.48 2.93
CA THR A 151 -5.64 -0.21 2.42
C THR A 151 -6.02 0.97 3.31
N MET A 152 -7.21 0.97 3.90
CA MET A 152 -7.63 2.08 4.76
C MET A 152 -6.81 2.14 6.04
N VAL A 153 -6.64 0.99 6.72
CA VAL A 153 -5.99 0.95 8.03
C VAL A 153 -4.48 0.82 7.94
N GLY A 154 -3.95 0.06 6.97
CA GLY A 154 -2.52 -0.25 6.90
C GLY A 154 -1.83 0.14 5.60
N ASN A 155 -2.53 0.73 4.62
CA ASN A 155 -2.01 0.91 3.25
C ASN A 155 -1.45 -0.41 2.63
N SER A 156 -1.92 -1.57 3.12
CA SER A 156 -1.29 -2.87 2.88
C SER A 156 -2.04 -3.75 1.87
N ALA A 157 -2.95 -3.20 1.08
CA ALA A 157 -3.81 -4.00 0.20
C ALA A 157 -3.10 -4.62 -1.01
N GLY A 158 -1.84 -4.26 -1.29
CA GLY A 158 -1.04 -4.77 -2.42
C GLY A 158 -1.14 -6.29 -2.61
N PRO A 159 -0.77 -7.12 -1.62
CA PRO A 159 -0.81 -8.57 -1.74
C PRO A 159 -2.21 -9.14 -1.95
N VAL A 160 -3.20 -8.61 -1.22
CA VAL A 160 -4.61 -8.99 -1.33
C VAL A 160 -5.10 -8.77 -2.77
N MET A 161 -4.81 -7.58 -3.29
CA MET A 161 -5.17 -7.17 -4.64
C MET A 161 -4.45 -7.94 -5.72
N ASN A 162 -3.16 -8.25 -5.50
CA ASN A 162 -2.41 -9.08 -6.43
C ASN A 162 -3.04 -10.47 -6.54
N VAL A 163 -3.49 -11.08 -5.44
CA VAL A 163 -4.14 -12.41 -5.52
C VAL A 163 -5.39 -12.34 -6.37
N TYR A 164 -6.27 -11.36 -6.11
CA TYR A 164 -7.47 -11.16 -6.90
C TYR A 164 -7.16 -10.99 -8.41
N LEU A 165 -6.23 -10.10 -8.76
CA LEU A 165 -5.91 -9.79 -10.15
C LEU A 165 -5.14 -10.90 -10.87
N ILE A 166 -4.28 -11.66 -10.16
CA ILE A 166 -3.63 -12.85 -10.71
C ILE A 166 -4.68 -13.92 -11.01
N SER A 167 -5.66 -14.10 -10.13
CA SER A 167 -6.74 -15.05 -10.36
C SER A 167 -7.54 -14.72 -11.63
N MET A 168 -7.65 -13.43 -12.02
CA MET A 168 -8.32 -13.01 -13.25
C MET A 168 -7.59 -13.37 -14.55
N ASP A 169 -6.40 -13.98 -14.47
CA ASP A 169 -5.58 -14.43 -15.62
C ASP A 169 -5.33 -13.33 -16.66
N LEU A 170 -5.01 -12.13 -16.18
CA LEU A 170 -4.76 -10.97 -17.02
C LEU A 170 -3.33 -10.99 -17.57
N PRO A 171 -3.11 -10.58 -18.85
CA PRO A 171 -1.77 -10.34 -19.37
C PRO A 171 -1.01 -9.34 -18.49
N LYS A 172 0.31 -9.50 -18.33
CA LYS A 172 1.13 -8.70 -17.40
C LYS A 172 0.91 -7.18 -17.50
N THR A 173 0.85 -6.63 -18.71
CA THR A 173 0.63 -5.18 -18.93
C THR A 173 -0.76 -4.73 -18.50
N VAL A 174 -1.75 -5.59 -18.73
CA VAL A 174 -3.15 -5.38 -18.33
C VAL A 174 -3.31 -5.49 -16.82
N PHE A 175 -2.65 -6.47 -16.20
CA PHE A 175 -2.57 -6.61 -14.75
C PHE A 175 -2.02 -5.34 -14.10
N VAL A 176 -0.85 -4.87 -14.55
CA VAL A 176 -0.20 -3.68 -13.97
C VAL A 176 -1.04 -2.43 -14.20
N GLY A 177 -1.58 -2.23 -15.41
CA GLY A 177 -2.46 -1.09 -15.70
C GLY A 177 -3.75 -1.09 -14.89
N THR A 178 -4.37 -2.27 -14.70
CA THR A 178 -5.60 -2.41 -13.90
C THR A 178 -5.33 -2.15 -12.42
N ALA A 179 -4.21 -2.67 -11.88
CA ALA A 179 -3.79 -2.41 -10.51
C ALA A 179 -3.49 -0.92 -10.29
N ALA A 180 -2.78 -0.27 -11.21
CA ALA A 180 -2.46 1.16 -11.13
C ALA A 180 -3.72 2.02 -11.04
N TRP A 181 -4.69 1.80 -11.93
CA TRP A 181 -5.96 2.52 -11.89
C TRP A 181 -6.77 2.22 -10.62
N PHE A 182 -6.84 0.95 -10.19
CA PHE A 182 -7.57 0.58 -8.98
C PHE A 182 -7.00 1.29 -7.74
N PHE A 183 -5.68 1.24 -7.55
CA PHE A 183 -5.04 1.89 -6.40
C PHE A 183 -5.14 3.42 -6.47
N ALA A 184 -4.98 4.02 -7.65
CA ALA A 184 -5.17 5.45 -7.83
C ALA A 184 -6.57 5.89 -7.39
N LEU A 185 -7.61 5.20 -7.86
CA LEU A 185 -9.00 5.50 -7.49
C LEU A 185 -9.23 5.35 -5.99
N VAL A 186 -8.83 4.23 -5.42
CA VAL A 186 -9.03 3.95 -3.98
C VAL A 186 -8.25 4.94 -3.11
N ASN A 187 -7.02 5.29 -3.48
CA ASN A 187 -6.22 6.25 -2.72
C ASN A 187 -6.77 7.68 -2.82
N VAL A 188 -7.26 8.09 -3.99
CA VAL A 188 -7.95 9.37 -4.15
C VAL A 188 -9.23 9.41 -3.31
N ILE A 189 -10.00 8.31 -3.27
CA ILE A 189 -11.22 8.22 -2.44
C ILE A 189 -10.88 8.27 -0.94
N LYS A 190 -9.77 7.66 -0.52
CA LYS A 190 -9.31 7.72 0.88
C LYS A 190 -8.87 9.11 1.31
N LEU A 191 -8.39 9.94 0.39
CA LEU A 191 -7.82 11.26 0.71
C LEU A 191 -8.78 12.14 1.55
N PRO A 192 -10.03 12.39 1.13
CA PRO A 192 -10.98 13.14 1.95
C PRO A 192 -11.34 12.40 3.26
N LEU A 193 -11.39 11.07 3.25
CA LEU A 193 -11.74 10.27 4.43
C LEU A 193 -10.66 10.35 5.52
N GLN A 194 -9.39 10.35 5.13
CA GLN A 194 -8.27 10.51 6.06
C GLN A 194 -8.09 11.97 6.48
N TRP A 195 -8.22 12.90 5.54
CA TRP A 195 -8.14 14.33 5.84
C TRP A 195 -9.22 14.79 6.83
N TRP A 196 -10.50 14.52 6.57
CA TRP A 196 -11.60 14.98 7.44
C TRP A 196 -12.02 13.95 8.50
N GLY A 197 -11.99 12.66 8.16
CA GLY A 197 -12.48 11.61 9.05
C GLY A 197 -11.50 11.26 10.17
N TRP A 198 -10.20 11.24 9.87
CA TRP A 198 -9.15 10.93 10.85
C TRP A 198 -8.28 12.13 11.24
N ASN A 199 -8.30 13.22 10.47
CA ASN A 199 -7.45 14.40 10.67
C ASN A 199 -5.96 14.03 10.81
N ASN A 200 -5.51 13.02 10.06
CA ASN A 200 -4.15 12.48 10.12
C ASN A 200 -3.26 12.94 8.94
N ILE A 201 -3.74 13.88 8.13
CA ILE A 201 -2.99 14.56 7.09
C ILE A 201 -2.95 16.05 7.47
N THR A 202 -1.74 16.61 7.56
CA THR A 202 -1.52 18.00 7.98
C THR A 202 -0.75 18.77 6.91
N ARG A 203 -0.65 20.10 7.04
CA ARG A 203 0.14 20.92 6.11
C ARG A 203 1.61 20.54 6.15
N GLU A 204 2.09 20.23 7.34
CA GLU A 204 3.43 19.73 7.63
C GLU A 204 3.66 18.41 6.88
N SER A 205 2.75 17.43 7.00
CA SER A 205 2.93 16.17 6.27
C SER A 205 2.90 16.34 4.76
N LEU A 206 2.14 17.29 4.22
CA LEU A 206 2.17 17.61 2.79
C LEU A 206 3.52 18.18 2.33
N TRP A 207 4.13 19.06 3.13
CA TRP A 207 5.46 19.59 2.81
C TRP A 207 6.53 18.49 2.86
N PHE A 208 6.49 17.65 3.89
CA PHE A 208 7.31 16.45 3.97
C PHE A 208 7.14 15.56 2.72
N ASN A 209 5.90 15.30 2.31
CA ASN A 209 5.60 14.51 1.12
C ASN A 209 6.13 15.14 -0.17
N ALA A 210 6.12 16.47 -0.28
CA ALA A 210 6.71 17.16 -1.43
C ALA A 210 8.22 16.93 -1.53
N MET A 211 8.93 16.90 -0.40
CA MET A 211 10.36 16.57 -0.38
C MET A 211 10.66 15.14 -0.81
N MET A 212 9.69 14.23 -0.68
CA MET A 212 9.83 12.82 -1.06
C MET A 212 9.67 12.58 -2.57
N ILE A 213 9.14 13.55 -3.32
CA ILE A 213 8.88 13.44 -4.77
C ILE A 213 10.11 12.95 -5.56
N PRO A 214 11.33 13.49 -5.38
CA PRO A 214 12.50 13.04 -6.14
C PRO A 214 12.81 11.56 -5.93
N ALA A 215 12.69 11.06 -4.69
CA ALA A 215 12.91 9.66 -4.38
C ALA A 215 11.79 8.76 -4.92
N ILE A 216 10.52 9.19 -4.83
CA ILE A 216 9.39 8.48 -5.46
C ILE A 216 9.61 8.36 -6.96
N ALA A 217 9.96 9.47 -7.63
CA ALA A 217 10.22 9.49 -9.07
C ALA A 217 11.39 8.57 -9.45
N ALA A 218 12.50 8.63 -8.71
CA ALA A 218 13.64 7.73 -8.92
C ALA A 218 13.26 6.25 -8.75
N GLY A 219 12.44 5.94 -7.74
CA GLY A 219 11.90 4.60 -7.52
C GLY A 219 11.00 4.14 -8.67
N CYS A 220 10.08 5.00 -9.13
CA CYS A 220 9.20 4.72 -10.26
C CYS A 220 9.99 4.45 -11.54
N LEU A 221 10.96 5.30 -11.87
CA LEU A 221 11.82 5.14 -13.05
C LEU A 221 12.64 3.85 -12.97
N THR A 222 13.23 3.56 -11.82
CA THR A 222 13.97 2.31 -11.58
C THR A 222 13.05 1.11 -11.79
N GLY A 223 11.83 1.13 -11.25
CA GLY A 223 10.86 0.06 -11.43
C GLY A 223 10.46 -0.18 -12.88
N ILE A 224 10.30 0.89 -13.67
CA ILE A 224 9.99 0.81 -15.11
C ILE A 224 11.16 0.21 -15.89
N ILE A 225 12.38 0.70 -15.64
CA ILE A 225 13.59 0.31 -16.38
C ILE A 225 14.01 -1.12 -16.03
N PHE A 226 13.99 -1.46 -14.74
CA PHE A 226 14.53 -2.71 -14.21
C PHE A 226 13.50 -3.83 -13.99
N LEU A 227 12.26 -3.66 -14.47
CA LEU A 227 11.19 -4.68 -14.42
C LEU A 227 11.62 -6.06 -14.94
N LYS A 228 12.69 -6.13 -15.74
CA LYS A 228 13.20 -7.34 -16.41
C LYS A 228 14.54 -7.87 -15.88
N ARG A 229 15.23 -7.18 -14.94
CA ARG A 229 16.65 -7.47 -14.63
C ARG A 229 16.97 -7.82 -13.18
N ILE A 230 16.00 -7.78 -12.26
CA ILE A 230 16.25 -8.07 -10.84
C ILE A 230 15.99 -9.57 -10.57
N PRO A 231 16.98 -10.34 -10.09
CA PRO A 231 16.74 -11.69 -9.61
C PRO A 231 15.83 -11.64 -8.38
N GLU A 232 14.63 -12.19 -8.51
CA GLU A 232 13.49 -11.93 -7.64
C GLU A 232 13.67 -12.48 -6.21
N THR A 233 14.51 -13.50 -6.03
CA THR A 233 14.59 -14.31 -4.81
C THR A 233 15.27 -13.58 -3.64
N LEU A 234 16.48 -13.04 -3.82
CA LEU A 234 17.24 -12.41 -2.73
C LEU A 234 16.55 -11.15 -2.20
N PHE A 235 16.07 -10.32 -3.12
CA PHE A 235 15.33 -9.10 -2.78
C PHE A 235 14.06 -9.41 -2.00
N ARG A 236 13.33 -10.47 -2.40
CA ARG A 236 12.12 -10.92 -1.70
C ARG A 236 12.41 -11.39 -0.28
N TYR A 237 13.50 -12.14 -0.05
CA TYR A 237 13.89 -12.57 1.30
C TYR A 237 14.22 -11.39 2.22
N VAL A 238 15.00 -10.42 1.75
CA VAL A 238 15.36 -9.23 2.56
C VAL A 238 14.13 -8.43 2.94
N ILE A 239 13.25 -8.13 1.97
CA ILE A 239 11.99 -7.44 2.22
C ILE A 239 11.14 -8.20 3.21
N PHE A 240 10.99 -9.51 3.02
CA PHE A 240 10.17 -10.35 3.88
C PHE A 240 10.66 -10.28 5.32
N MET A 241 11.96 -10.47 5.56
CA MET A 241 12.54 -10.45 6.90
C MET A 241 12.37 -9.09 7.59
N ILE A 242 12.64 -7.99 6.87
CA ILE A 242 12.48 -6.64 7.42
C ILE A 242 11.01 -6.33 7.71
N THR A 243 10.11 -6.68 6.78
CA THR A 243 8.67 -6.45 6.95
C THR A 243 8.12 -7.25 8.12
N ALA A 244 8.48 -8.53 8.21
CA ALA A 244 8.05 -9.41 9.28
C ALA A 244 8.58 -8.91 10.62
N GLY A 245 9.87 -8.56 10.70
CA GLY A 245 10.46 -7.97 11.90
C GLY A 245 9.78 -6.67 12.31
N GLY A 246 9.53 -5.75 11.37
CA GLY A 246 8.83 -4.50 11.62
C GLY A 246 7.38 -4.68 12.06
N ALA A 247 6.66 -5.63 11.46
CA ALA A 247 5.29 -5.97 11.86
C ALA A 247 5.26 -6.58 13.26
N LEU A 248 6.20 -7.47 13.59
CA LEU A 248 6.33 -8.03 14.94
C LEU A 248 6.67 -6.93 15.95
N TYR A 249 7.59 -6.03 15.62
CA TYR A 249 7.93 -4.89 16.46
C TYR A 249 6.68 -4.05 16.78
N LEU A 250 5.89 -3.68 15.77
CA LEU A 250 4.63 -2.94 15.97
C LEU A 250 3.60 -3.68 16.82
N LEU A 251 3.64 -5.01 16.84
CA LEU A 251 2.70 -5.83 17.61
C LEU A 251 3.03 -5.82 19.10
N PHE A 252 4.32 -5.66 19.44
CA PHE A 252 4.84 -5.67 20.80
C PHE A 252 5.26 -4.29 21.34
N SER A 253 5.25 -3.24 20.52
CA SER A 253 5.48 -1.84 20.91
C SER A 253 4.20 -1.17 21.41
#